data_AF-A0A7C5H739-F1
#
_entry.id   AF-A0A7C5H739-F1
#
_cell.length_a   1.000
_cell.length_b   1.000
_cell.length_c   1.000
_cell.angle_alpha   90.00
_cell.angle_beta   90.00
_cell.angle_gamma   90.00
#
_symmetry.space_group_name_H-M   'P 1'
#
loop_
_entity.id
_entity.type
_entity.pdbx_description
1 polymer ?
#
loop_
_entity_poly.entity_id
_entity_poly.type
_entity_poly.pdbx_seq_one_letter_code
_entity_poly.pdbx_strand_id
1 'polypeptide(L)'
;MKTKILILLSAVAFLGGCQVDEIGDSYSSERASLSSVNVDLQKDIDDKKVTGWYCAHNQEEKFLAIINYVRTLPINCGDVQGPTTILTWNGSLYSAAKEHSNDIAQNDYLSNSGSGTATDITAYNLGLDSGSTPKQRASSNGYKERIVYEN
;
A
#
# COMPACT_ATOMS: atom_id res chain seq x y z
N MET A 1 48.18 -0.77 -48.59
CA MET A 1 47.00 0.13 -48.58
C MET A 1 46.20 -0.14 -47.32
N LYS A 2 45.83 0.93 -46.60
CA LYS A 2 45.16 0.91 -45.29
C LYS A 2 43.68 0.56 -45.46
N THR A 3 43.18 -0.44 -44.75
CA THR A 3 41.73 -0.66 -44.64
C THR A 3 41.38 -1.02 -43.19
N LYS A 4 40.30 -0.38 -42.74
CA LYS A 4 40.02 0.03 -41.37
C LYS A 4 39.37 -1.08 -40.54
N ILE A 5 39.73 -1.12 -39.26
CA ILE A 5 39.04 -1.83 -38.19
C ILE A 5 37.63 -1.24 -38.03
N LEU A 6 36.61 -2.08 -38.10
CA LEU A 6 35.24 -1.73 -37.69
C LEU A 6 34.90 -2.54 -36.43
N ILE A 7 34.94 -1.88 -35.28
CA ILE A 7 34.42 -2.42 -34.02
C ILE A 7 32.92 -2.11 -34.03
N LEU A 8 32.08 -3.15 -34.19
CA LEU A 8 30.65 -3.05 -33.94
C LEU A 8 30.41 -3.26 -32.45
N LEU A 9 30.23 -2.16 -31.72
CA LEU A 9 29.60 -2.16 -30.40
C LEU A 9 28.11 -2.51 -30.61
N SER A 10 27.69 -3.73 -30.27
CA SER A 10 26.28 -3.98 -30.01
C SER A 10 26.01 -3.71 -28.53
N ALA A 11 25.51 -2.52 -28.23
CA ALA A 11 24.85 -2.25 -26.97
C ALA A 11 23.50 -3.00 -26.99
N VAL A 12 23.44 -4.18 -26.37
CA VAL A 12 22.15 -4.80 -26.03
C VAL A 12 21.65 -4.07 -24.79
N ALA A 13 20.78 -3.09 -25.02
CA ALA A 13 20.02 -2.47 -23.95
C ALA A 13 19.07 -3.51 -23.36
N PHE A 14 19.33 -3.92 -22.12
CA PHE A 14 18.35 -4.62 -21.28
C PHE A 14 17.22 -3.64 -20.96
N LEU A 15 16.23 -3.56 -21.85
CA LEU A 15 14.91 -3.06 -21.49
C LEU A 15 14.16 -4.22 -20.83
N GLY A 16 14.41 -4.42 -19.54
CA GLY A 16 13.54 -5.22 -18.68
C GLY A 16 12.22 -4.48 -18.49
N GLY A 17 11.39 -4.44 -19.52
CA GLY A 17 9.96 -4.16 -19.38
C GLY A 17 9.25 -5.43 -18.93
N CYS A 18 8.30 -5.31 -18.00
CA CYS A 18 7.38 -6.40 -17.69
C CYS A 18 6.61 -6.77 -18.96
N GLN A 19 7.03 -7.84 -19.62
CA GLN A 19 6.34 -8.42 -20.76
C GLN A 19 5.18 -9.23 -20.21
N VAL A 20 3.96 -8.82 -20.53
CA VAL A 20 2.74 -9.54 -20.17
C VAL A 20 2.56 -10.63 -21.22
N ASP A 21 2.85 -11.89 -20.84
CA ASP A 21 2.34 -13.02 -21.59
C ASP A 21 0.84 -13.12 -21.31
N GLU A 22 0.02 -13.11 -22.37
CA GLU A 22 -1.42 -13.35 -22.28
C GLU A 22 -1.65 -14.77 -21.73
N ILE A 23 -1.86 -14.88 -20.42
CA ILE A 23 -2.34 -16.11 -19.79
C ILE A 23 -3.85 -15.98 -19.64
N GLY A 24 -4.54 -16.86 -20.38
CA GLY A 24 -5.97 -16.89 -20.52
C GLY A 24 -6.75 -17.04 -19.21
N ASP A 25 -7.99 -16.59 -19.30
CA ASP A 25 -9.05 -16.67 -18.31
C ASP A 25 -9.13 -18.05 -17.63
N SER A 26 -8.77 -18.12 -16.33
CA SER A 26 -9.34 -19.10 -15.39
C SER A 26 -8.92 -18.83 -13.93
N TYR A 27 -9.39 -17.73 -13.33
CA TYR A 27 -9.44 -17.60 -11.86
C TYR A 27 -10.77 -16.99 -11.44
N SER A 28 -11.82 -17.80 -11.56
CA SER A 28 -13.14 -17.58 -11.01
C SER A 28 -13.25 -18.27 -9.65
N SER A 29 -12.72 -17.67 -8.57
CA SER A 29 -13.19 -17.99 -7.19
C SER A 29 -12.73 -17.06 -6.05
N GLU A 30 -12.33 -15.80 -6.28
CA GLU A 30 -12.07 -14.86 -5.16
C GLU A 30 -12.61 -13.44 -5.43
N ARG A 31 -13.75 -13.31 -6.11
CA ARG A 31 -14.47 -12.03 -6.27
C ARG A 31 -15.33 -11.63 -5.05
N ALA A 32 -15.13 -12.27 -3.90
CA ALA A 32 -15.92 -12.01 -2.70
C ALA A 32 -15.12 -11.24 -1.64
N SER A 33 -14.61 -10.04 -1.98
CA SER A 33 -14.34 -8.97 -0.98
C SER A 33 -13.97 -7.61 -1.59
N LEU A 34 -14.26 -7.37 -2.88
CA LEU A 34 -14.06 -6.06 -3.54
C LEU A 34 -15.37 -5.40 -3.96
N SER A 35 -16.52 -5.95 -3.55
CA SER A 35 -17.85 -5.44 -3.92
C SER A 35 -18.26 -4.15 -3.22
N SER A 36 -17.37 -3.55 -2.41
CA SER A 36 -17.59 -2.23 -1.79
C SER A 36 -16.75 -1.12 -2.41
N VAL A 37 -15.90 -1.42 -3.40
CA VAL A 37 -15.26 -0.38 -4.20
C VAL A 37 -16.32 0.16 -5.14
N ASN A 38 -16.63 1.45 -4.98
CA ASN A 38 -17.61 2.18 -5.78
C ASN A 38 -17.39 1.88 -7.27
N VAL A 39 -18.42 1.43 -7.99
CA VAL A 39 -18.32 0.93 -9.37
C VAL A 39 -17.72 1.97 -10.32
N ASP A 40 -17.91 3.26 -10.01
CA ASP A 40 -17.33 4.39 -10.73
C ASP A 40 -15.82 4.52 -10.53
N LEU A 41 -15.30 4.17 -9.34
CA LEU A 41 -13.86 4.17 -9.07
C LEU A 41 -13.17 3.03 -9.83
N GLN A 42 -13.78 1.83 -9.85
CA GLN A 42 -13.24 0.71 -10.62
C GLN A 42 -13.15 1.07 -12.12
N LYS A 43 -14.20 1.68 -12.67
CA LYS A 43 -14.24 2.16 -14.07
C LYS A 43 -13.19 3.24 -14.34
N ASP A 44 -13.00 4.19 -13.44
CA ASP A 44 -11.99 5.24 -13.58
C ASP A 44 -10.56 4.69 -13.50
N ILE A 45 -10.31 3.69 -12.66
CA ILE A 45 -8.99 3.06 -12.58
C ILE A 45 -8.73 2.21 -13.85
N ASP A 46 -9.75 1.53 -14.38
CA ASP A 46 -9.67 0.73 -15.62
C ASP A 46 -9.43 1.63 -16.85
N ASP A 47 -10.04 2.82 -16.90
CA ASP A 47 -9.94 3.76 -18.04
C ASP A 47 -8.68 4.65 -17.97
N LYS A 48 -8.21 5.05 -16.78
CA LYS A 48 -7.09 5.99 -16.62
C LYS A 48 -5.68 5.39 -16.64
N LYS A 49 -5.51 4.08 -16.84
CA LYS A 49 -4.20 3.41 -16.73
C LYS A 49 -3.44 3.93 -15.52
N VAL A 50 -4.01 3.80 -14.32
CA VAL A 50 -3.27 4.10 -13.08
C VAL A 50 -2.00 3.28 -13.14
N THR A 51 -0.87 3.95 -13.40
CA THR A 51 0.37 3.31 -13.87
C THR A 51 0.96 2.34 -12.84
N GLY A 52 0.52 2.42 -11.59
CA GLY A 52 0.86 1.49 -10.51
C GLY A 52 -0.14 0.35 -10.28
N TRP A 53 -1.39 0.41 -10.76
CA TRP A 53 -2.39 -0.63 -10.48
C TRP A 53 -2.11 -1.93 -11.23
N TYR A 54 -1.69 -1.82 -12.48
CA TYR A 54 -1.32 -2.98 -13.31
C TYR A 54 -0.06 -3.71 -12.81
N CYS A 55 0.72 -3.08 -11.91
CA CYS A 55 1.93 -3.67 -11.31
C CYS A 55 1.72 -4.09 -9.85
N ALA A 56 0.49 -4.01 -9.32
CA ALA A 56 0.18 -4.41 -7.95
C ALA A 56 -0.16 -5.90 -7.89
N HIS A 57 0.61 -6.66 -7.11
CA HIS A 57 0.55 -8.11 -6.99
C HIS A 57 -0.25 -8.58 -5.76
N ASN A 58 -0.49 -7.72 -4.77
CA ASN A 58 -1.26 -8.04 -3.57
C ASN A 58 -2.28 -6.94 -3.20
N GLN A 59 -3.11 -7.19 -2.18
CA GLN A 59 -4.18 -6.29 -1.76
C GLN A 59 -3.62 -4.97 -1.18
N GLU A 60 -2.52 -5.05 -0.46
CA GLU A 60 -1.85 -3.91 0.15
C GLU A 60 -1.31 -2.91 -0.90
N GLU A 61 -0.68 -3.42 -1.95
CA GLU A 61 -0.18 -2.64 -3.08
C GLU A 61 -1.33 -1.98 -3.85
N LYS A 62 -2.44 -2.71 -4.05
CA LYS A 62 -3.66 -2.15 -4.65
C LYS A 62 -4.22 -1.00 -3.81
N PHE A 63 -4.25 -1.16 -2.48
CA PHE A 63 -4.74 -0.14 -1.57
C PHE A 63 -3.85 1.12 -1.60
N LEU A 64 -2.53 0.96 -1.56
CA LEU A 64 -1.59 2.07 -1.68
C LEU A 64 -1.71 2.77 -3.05
N ALA A 65 -1.88 2.02 -4.14
CA ALA A 65 -2.05 2.58 -5.48
C ALA A 65 -3.31 3.46 -5.57
N ILE A 66 -4.43 3.00 -5.00
CA ILE A 66 -5.68 3.77 -4.96
C ILE A 66 -5.53 5.03 -4.10
N ILE A 67 -4.92 4.92 -2.91
CA ILE A 67 -4.65 6.08 -2.06
C ILE A 67 -3.82 7.11 -2.83
N ASN A 68 -2.74 6.66 -3.49
CA ASN A 68 -1.88 7.53 -4.26
C ASN A 68 -2.59 8.17 -5.45
N TYR A 69 -3.48 7.44 -6.14
CA TYR A 69 -4.33 8.02 -7.17
C TYR A 69 -5.22 9.14 -6.61
N VAL A 70 -5.95 8.89 -5.53
CA VAL A 70 -6.82 9.90 -4.89
C VAL A 70 -6.01 11.12 -4.43
N ARG A 71 -4.80 10.93 -3.91
CA ARG A 71 -3.89 12.02 -3.51
C ARG A 71 -3.49 12.93 -4.67
N THR A 72 -3.53 12.45 -5.91
CA THR A 72 -3.24 13.28 -7.10
C THR A 72 -4.45 14.09 -7.59
N LEU A 73 -5.64 13.86 -7.03
CA LEU A 73 -6.84 14.59 -7.40
C LEU A 73 -7.01 15.84 -6.53
N PRO A 74 -7.53 16.95 -7.07
CA PRO A 74 -8.02 18.04 -6.24
C PRO A 74 -9.26 17.57 -5.46
N ILE A 75 -9.36 17.98 -4.20
CA ILE A 75 -10.50 17.62 -3.31
C ILE A 75 -11.16 18.92 -2.83
N ASN A 76 -12.49 18.96 -2.81
CA ASN A 76 -13.25 20.08 -2.27
C ASN A 76 -13.88 19.68 -0.92
N CYS A 77 -13.46 20.35 0.16
CA CYS A 77 -14.00 20.16 1.52
C CYS A 77 -14.65 21.45 2.07
N GLY A 78 -15.20 22.29 1.19
CA GLY A 78 -15.63 23.67 1.48
C GLY A 78 -14.73 24.68 0.76
N ASP A 79 -13.42 24.39 0.74
CA ASP A 79 -12.43 25.00 -0.14
C ASP A 79 -11.76 23.91 -1.00
N VAL A 80 -11.31 24.30 -2.20
CA VAL A 80 -10.58 23.40 -3.10
C VAL A 80 -9.13 23.27 -2.62
N GLN A 81 -8.76 22.06 -2.23
CA GLN A 81 -7.39 21.65 -1.93
C GLN A 81 -6.77 21.03 -3.18
N GLY A 82 -5.54 21.43 -3.50
CA GLY A 82 -4.80 20.90 -4.63
C GLY A 82 -4.28 19.47 -4.38
N PRO A 83 -3.78 18.80 -5.44
CA PRO A 83 -3.10 17.51 -5.33
C PRO A 83 -1.94 17.54 -4.32
N THR A 84 -1.65 16.38 -3.72
CA THR A 84 -0.55 16.20 -2.76
C THR A 84 0.43 15.11 -3.19
N THR A 85 1.59 15.07 -2.55
CA THR A 85 2.68 14.11 -2.87
C THR A 85 2.24 12.67 -2.59
N ILE A 86 2.59 11.74 -3.46
CA ILE A 86 2.30 10.30 -3.26
C ILE A 86 3.02 9.75 -2.01
N LEU A 87 2.41 8.74 -1.40
CA LEU A 87 2.99 7.98 -0.28
C LEU A 87 3.87 6.85 -0.80
N THR A 88 4.88 6.50 0.00
CA THR A 88 5.73 5.32 -0.21
C THR A 88 5.40 4.28 0.85
N TRP A 89 5.44 3.00 0.47
CA TRP A 89 5.26 1.89 1.41
C TRP A 89 6.34 1.90 2.50
N ASN A 90 5.94 1.59 3.74
CA ASN A 90 6.86 1.46 4.85
C ASN A 90 6.59 0.17 5.62
N GLY A 91 7.58 -0.72 5.67
CA GLY A 91 7.44 -2.03 6.32
C GLY A 91 7.15 -1.95 7.82
N SER A 92 7.70 -0.98 8.53
CA SER A 92 7.43 -0.78 9.96
C SER A 92 5.98 -0.36 10.22
N LEU A 93 5.43 0.53 9.38
CA LEU A 93 4.02 0.93 9.48
C LEU A 93 3.09 -0.24 9.13
N TYR A 94 3.44 -1.06 8.14
CA TYR A 94 2.68 -2.27 7.83
C TYR A 94 2.65 -3.26 8.98
N SER A 95 3.81 -3.54 9.60
CA SER A 95 3.87 -4.44 10.75
C SER A 95 3.02 -3.92 11.92
N ALA A 96 3.06 -2.62 12.20
CA ALA A 96 2.21 -1.99 13.21
C ALA A 96 0.71 -2.11 12.90
N ALA A 97 0.31 -1.89 11.65
CA ALA A 97 -1.09 -2.04 11.22
C ALA A 97 -1.57 -3.50 11.29
N LYS A 98 -0.70 -4.45 10.92
CA LYS A 98 -0.99 -5.89 11.00
C LYS A 98 -1.14 -6.36 12.44
N GLU A 99 -0.27 -5.90 13.34
CA GLU A 99 -0.38 -6.14 14.78
C GLU A 99 -1.74 -5.68 15.31
N HIS A 100 -2.13 -4.43 15.01
CA HIS A 100 -3.40 -3.86 15.45
C HIS A 100 -4.63 -4.58 14.87
N SER A 101 -4.58 -4.95 13.59
CA SER A 101 -5.67 -5.68 12.94
C SER A 101 -5.89 -7.07 13.57
N ASN A 102 -4.80 -7.74 13.97
CA ASN A 102 -4.88 -9.03 14.67
C ASN A 102 -5.48 -8.86 16.08
N ASP A 103 -5.08 -7.81 16.79
CA ASP A 103 -5.61 -7.48 18.12
C ASP A 103 -7.12 -7.20 18.07
N ILE A 104 -7.55 -6.39 17.09
CA ILE A 104 -8.96 -6.12 16.76
C ILE A 104 -9.72 -7.42 16.49
N ALA A 105 -9.19 -8.27 15.60
CA ALA A 105 -9.85 -9.50 15.19
C ALA A 105 -10.00 -10.51 16.34
N GLN A 106 -9.09 -10.51 17.31
CA GLN A 106 -9.09 -11.45 18.44
C GLN A 106 -9.94 -10.99 19.62
N ASN A 107 -10.22 -9.69 19.74
CA ASN A 107 -10.96 -9.12 20.87
C ASN A 107 -12.33 -8.53 20.50
N ASP A 108 -12.76 -8.66 19.24
CA ASP A 108 -14.09 -8.25 18.76
C ASP A 108 -14.42 -6.78 19.08
N TYR A 109 -13.51 -5.87 18.73
CA TYR A 109 -13.68 -4.43 18.94
C TYR A 109 -13.19 -3.62 17.73
N LEU A 110 -13.58 -2.35 17.65
CA LEU A 110 -13.09 -1.42 16.65
C LEU A 110 -12.69 -0.11 17.33
N SER A 111 -11.39 0.15 17.44
CA SER A 111 -10.83 1.35 18.04
C SER A 111 -9.43 1.62 17.50
N ASN A 112 -9.01 2.89 17.50
CA ASN A 112 -7.63 3.27 17.17
C ASN A 112 -6.64 2.90 18.30
N SER A 113 -7.15 2.70 19.51
CA SER A 113 -6.37 2.16 20.62
C SER A 113 -6.37 0.64 20.58
N GLY A 114 -5.25 0.01 20.94
CA GLY A 114 -5.19 -1.44 21.14
C GLY A 114 -6.09 -1.89 22.29
N SER A 115 -6.27 -3.19 22.43
CA SER A 115 -7.14 -3.78 23.46
C SER A 115 -6.53 -3.71 24.86
N GLY A 116 -5.19 -3.59 24.97
CA GLY A 116 -4.45 -3.73 26.23
C GLY A 116 -4.37 -5.17 26.74
N THR A 117 -4.83 -6.16 25.96
CA THR A 117 -4.71 -7.57 26.29
C THR A 117 -3.39 -8.16 25.77
N ALA A 118 -3.17 -9.47 25.92
CA ALA A 118 -1.95 -10.14 25.44
C ALA A 118 -1.77 -10.09 23.91
N THR A 119 -2.82 -9.77 23.16
CA THR A 119 -2.80 -9.67 21.70
C THR A 119 -2.44 -8.27 21.22
N ASP A 120 -2.55 -7.26 22.10
CA ASP A 120 -1.93 -5.94 21.94
C ASP A 120 -0.44 -6.07 22.30
N ILE A 121 0.33 -6.65 21.38
CA ILE A 121 1.74 -7.03 21.62
C ILE A 121 2.55 -5.82 22.09
N THR A 122 2.31 -4.63 21.53
CA THR A 122 2.93 -3.39 21.97
C THR A 122 2.58 -3.04 23.41
N ALA A 123 1.30 -3.04 23.79
CA ALA A 123 0.92 -2.74 25.19
C ALA A 123 1.49 -3.78 26.17
N TYR A 124 1.42 -5.06 25.80
CA TYR A 124 1.96 -6.16 26.60
C TYR A 124 3.47 -6.02 26.83
N ASN A 125 4.24 -5.78 25.78
CA ASN A 125 5.71 -5.63 25.88
C ASN A 125 6.14 -4.38 26.63
N LEU A 126 5.35 -3.31 26.53
CA LEU A 126 5.61 -2.05 27.23
C LEU A 126 5.07 -2.04 28.67
N GLY A 127 4.31 -3.06 29.08
CA GLY A 127 3.67 -3.11 30.39
C GLY A 127 2.68 -1.97 30.61
N LEU A 128 1.90 -1.63 29.58
CA LEU A 128 0.89 -0.58 29.67
C LEU A 128 -0.36 -1.09 30.39
N ASP A 129 -0.91 -0.27 31.27
CA ASP A 129 -2.23 -0.50 31.90
C ASP A 129 -3.41 -0.17 30.96
N SER A 130 -3.12 0.14 29.69
CA SER A 130 -4.08 0.55 28.67
C SER A 130 -3.65 0.04 27.29
N GLY A 131 -4.59 0.06 26.34
CA GLY A 131 -4.30 -0.17 24.93
C GLY A 131 -3.17 0.69 24.38
N SER A 132 -2.39 0.13 23.46
CA SER A 132 -1.37 0.86 22.72
C SER A 132 -2.00 1.91 21.82
N THR A 133 -1.30 3.03 21.63
CA THR A 133 -1.65 4.05 20.64
C THR A 133 -1.02 3.71 19.28
N PRO A 134 -1.53 4.23 18.14
CA PRO A 134 -0.90 4.04 16.84
C PRO A 134 0.58 4.43 16.81
N LYS A 135 0.92 5.51 17.54
CA LYS A 135 2.32 5.97 17.67
C LYS A 135 3.19 4.96 18.43
N GLN A 136 2.69 4.38 19.53
CA GLN A 136 3.43 3.37 20.28
C GLN A 136 3.65 2.10 19.43
N ARG A 137 2.62 1.64 18.69
CA ARG A 137 2.76 0.48 17.79
C ARG A 137 3.77 0.75 16.67
N ALA A 138 3.67 1.91 16.02
CA ALA A 138 4.61 2.30 14.98
C ALA A 138 6.05 2.37 15.52
N SER A 139 6.24 2.96 16.71
CA SER A 139 7.56 3.06 17.36
C SER A 139 8.12 1.69 17.74
N SER A 140 7.29 0.80 18.28
CA SER A 140 7.68 -0.57 18.65
C SER A 140 8.06 -1.42 17.44
N ASN A 141 7.48 -1.11 16.27
CA ASN A 141 7.83 -1.72 14.99
C ASN A 141 8.98 -0.99 14.24
N GLY A 142 9.64 -0.03 14.91
CA GLY A 142 10.85 0.62 14.41
C GLY A 142 10.63 1.88 13.56
N TYR A 143 9.41 2.39 13.45
CA TYR A 143 9.13 3.66 12.77
C TYR A 143 9.48 4.85 13.68
N LYS A 144 10.23 5.83 13.16
CA LYS A 144 10.84 6.90 13.99
C LYS A 144 10.24 8.29 13.81
N GLU A 145 9.26 8.45 12.92
CA GLU A 145 8.72 9.78 12.63
C GLU A 145 7.82 10.32 13.75
N ARG A 146 7.70 11.64 13.79
CA ARG A 146 7.03 12.36 14.88
C ARG A 146 5.51 12.19 14.89
N ILE A 147 4.92 12.00 13.71
CA ILE A 147 3.47 12.04 13.49
C ILE A 147 3.03 10.74 12.81
N VAL A 148 2.01 10.11 13.38
CA VAL A 148 1.40 8.86 12.90
C VAL A 148 -0.12 9.02 13.02
N TYR A 149 -0.84 8.60 11.99
CA TYR A 149 -2.31 8.56 11.95
C TYR A 149 -2.77 7.19 11.46
N GLU A 150 -3.97 6.80 11.88
CA GLU A 150 -4.64 5.55 11.54
C GLU A 150 -6.06 5.89 11.07
N ASN A 151 -6.55 5.17 10.05
CA ASN A 151 -7.90 5.31 9.50
C ASN A 151 -8.72 4.08 9.84
#